data_AF-A0AAN9E9R3-F1
#
_entry.id   AF-A0AAN9E9R3-F1
#
_cell.length_a   1.000
_cell.length_b   1.000
_cell.length_c   1.000
_cell.angle_alpha   90.00
_cell.angle_beta   90.00
_cell.angle_gamma   90.00
#
_symmetry.space_group_name_H-M   'P 1'
#
loop_
_entity.id
_entity.type
_entity.pdbx_description
1 polymer ?
#
loop_
_entity_poly.entity_id
_entity_poly.type
_entity_poly.pdbx_seq_one_letter_code
_entity_poly.pdbx_strand_id
1 'polypeptide(L)'
;MEDKEILDMLLCDTIQSMKQEGAVDDYFLSLYSFKDHTRDPFTLDVLTSFCADARDAFKILIQLLNEPVLNYKLVEEYIFKVKGSALSVGAPRLAQAITNLQLPFQSGASKEECLKALNQAEQEYNSLEDRFRVCIELERKIISGVRGWESSKEKTEFDGARNSDATVDSSKEADEKAKAKGKAKIV
;
A
#
# COMPACT_ATOMS: atom_id res chain seq x y z
N MET A 1 -9.22 27.89 7.28
CA MET A 1 -10.42 27.09 7.64
C MET A 1 -11.24 26.85 6.38
N GLU A 2 -11.54 27.90 5.61
CA GLU A 2 -12.19 27.84 4.28
C GLU A 2 -11.48 26.92 3.26
N ASP A 3 -10.14 26.95 3.15
CA ASP A 3 -9.42 26.11 2.18
C ASP A 3 -9.59 24.59 2.40
N LYS A 4 -9.74 24.17 3.67
CA LYS A 4 -9.92 22.76 4.00
C LYS A 4 -11.31 22.28 3.59
N GLU A 5 -12.34 23.06 3.90
CA GLU A 5 -13.73 22.75 3.53
C GLU A 5 -13.90 22.64 2.01
N ILE A 6 -13.21 23.49 1.25
CA ILE A 6 -13.19 23.42 -0.22
C ILE A 6 -12.53 22.11 -0.70
N LEU A 7 -11.41 21.70 -0.09
CA LEU A 7 -10.72 20.46 -0.45
C LEU A 7 -11.55 19.22 -0.08
N ASP A 8 -12.19 19.21 1.09
CA ASP A 8 -13.07 18.13 1.54
C ASP A 8 -14.29 18.01 0.61
N MET A 9 -14.90 19.14 0.22
CA MET A 9 -15.99 19.17 -0.77
C MET A 9 -15.54 18.60 -2.12
N LEU A 10 -14.41 19.05 -2.64
CA LEU A 10 -13.88 18.60 -3.93
C LEU A 10 -13.55 17.10 -3.93
N LEU A 11 -13.04 16.58 -2.81
CA LEU A 11 -12.79 15.15 -2.63
C LEU A 11 -14.10 14.36 -2.65
N CYS A 12 -15.11 14.81 -1.90
CA CYS A 12 -16.46 14.21 -1.91
C CYS A 12 -17.07 14.19 -3.31
N ASP A 13 -17.04 15.31 -4.03
CA ASP A 13 -17.58 15.42 -5.40
C ASP A 13 -16.84 14.49 -6.37
N THR A 14 -15.51 14.41 -6.24
CA THR A 14 -14.68 13.50 -7.05
C THR A 14 -15.10 12.04 -6.85
N ILE A 15 -15.28 11.61 -5.59
CA ILE A 15 -15.68 10.25 -5.24
C ILE A 15 -17.09 9.94 -5.74
N GLN A 16 -18.02 10.88 -5.58
CA GLN A 16 -19.39 10.73 -6.08
C GLN A 16 -19.43 10.58 -7.60
N SER A 17 -18.66 11.38 -8.35
CA SER A 17 -18.54 11.22 -9.81
C SER A 17 -17.95 9.85 -10.18
N MET A 18 -16.91 9.38 -9.47
CA MET A 18 -16.36 8.04 -9.72
C MET A 18 -17.40 6.92 -9.50
N LYS A 19 -18.24 7.07 -8.47
CA LYS A 19 -19.33 6.11 -8.18
C LYS A 19 -20.41 6.14 -9.27
N GLN A 20 -20.80 7.32 -9.74
CA GLN A 20 -21.80 7.47 -10.81
C GLN A 20 -21.30 6.88 -12.15
N GLU A 21 -20.00 7.01 -12.43
CA GLU A 21 -19.33 6.41 -13.59
C GLU A 21 -19.08 4.89 -13.45
N GLY A 22 -19.40 4.32 -12.28
CA GLY A 22 -19.17 2.91 -11.95
C GLY A 22 -17.70 2.55 -11.77
N ALA A 23 -16.79 3.52 -11.70
CA ALA A 23 -15.37 3.27 -11.46
C ALA A 23 -15.12 2.66 -10.08
N VAL A 24 -15.93 3.07 -9.09
CA VAL A 24 -15.92 2.55 -7.73
C VAL A 24 -17.33 2.17 -7.25
N ASP A 25 -17.42 1.35 -6.21
CA ASP A 25 -18.68 0.88 -5.61
C ASP A 25 -18.96 1.48 -4.22
N ASP A 26 -20.00 0.96 -3.55
CA ASP A 26 -20.40 1.43 -2.21
C ASP A 26 -19.40 1.02 -1.11
N TYR A 27 -18.60 -0.01 -1.37
CA TYR A 27 -17.53 -0.41 -0.47
C TYR A 27 -16.43 0.66 -0.45
N PHE A 28 -16.06 1.21 -1.61
CA PHE A 28 -15.14 2.36 -1.67
C PHE A 28 -15.66 3.59 -0.92
N LEU A 29 -16.95 3.90 -1.07
CA LEU A 29 -17.57 4.99 -0.30
C LEU A 29 -17.48 4.73 1.21
N SER A 30 -17.70 3.49 1.63
CA SER A 30 -17.58 3.08 3.03
C SER A 30 -16.15 3.21 3.56
N LEU A 31 -15.12 2.93 2.75
CA LEU A 31 -13.71 3.17 3.10
C LEU A 31 -13.46 4.65 3.44
N TYR A 32 -14.10 5.57 2.73
CA TYR A 32 -13.99 7.01 3.00
C TYR A 32 -14.87 7.49 4.15
N SER A 33 -16.07 6.94 4.32
CA SER A 33 -16.96 7.28 5.44
C SER A 33 -16.36 6.95 6.81
N PHE A 34 -15.49 5.93 6.88
CA PHE A 34 -14.80 5.55 8.11
C PHE A 34 -13.72 6.58 8.55
N LYS A 35 -13.26 7.43 7.64
CA LYS A 35 -12.18 8.41 7.91
C LYS A 35 -12.53 9.46 8.94
N ASP A 36 -13.81 9.81 9.05
CA ASP A 36 -14.24 10.91 9.92
C ASP A 36 -13.94 10.63 11.41
N HIS A 37 -13.65 9.36 11.74
CA HIS A 37 -13.42 8.89 13.10
C HIS A 37 -11.94 8.75 13.48
N THR A 38 -11.03 8.53 12.51
CA THR A 38 -9.64 8.11 12.82
C THR A 38 -8.57 9.18 12.57
N ARG A 39 -8.85 10.21 11.75
CA ARG A 39 -7.86 11.23 11.32
C ARG A 39 -6.54 10.62 10.81
N ASP A 40 -6.58 9.38 10.33
CA ASP A 40 -5.43 8.58 9.91
C ASP A 40 -5.31 8.62 8.38
N PRO A 41 -4.10 8.77 7.79
CA PRO A 41 -3.85 8.61 6.35
C PRO A 41 -4.16 7.22 5.78
N PHE A 42 -4.91 6.36 6.47
CA PHE A 42 -5.22 4.99 6.05
C PHE A 42 -5.60 4.86 4.58
N THR A 43 -6.55 5.66 4.10
CA THR A 43 -7.00 5.55 2.71
C THR A 43 -5.98 6.13 1.73
N LEU A 44 -5.25 7.17 2.10
CA LEU A 44 -4.10 7.66 1.32
C LEU A 44 -3.09 6.52 1.10
N ASP A 45 -2.78 5.76 2.14
CA ASP A 45 -1.86 4.63 2.08
C ASP A 45 -2.43 3.48 1.24
N VAL A 46 -3.71 3.13 1.45
CA VAL A 46 -4.40 2.09 0.67
C VAL A 46 -4.40 2.42 -0.82
N LEU A 47 -4.77 3.64 -1.21
CA LEU A 47 -4.82 4.04 -2.62
C LEU A 47 -3.42 4.11 -3.23
N THR A 48 -2.45 4.64 -2.49
CA THR A 48 -1.06 4.72 -2.96
C THR A 48 -0.48 3.31 -3.17
N SER A 49 -0.70 2.39 -2.23
CA SER A 49 -0.25 1.00 -2.34
C SER A 49 -0.93 0.29 -3.50
N PHE A 50 -2.26 0.37 -3.60
CA PHE A 50 -3.02 -0.22 -4.70
C PHE A 50 -2.49 0.24 -6.07
N CYS A 51 -2.31 1.55 -6.26
CA CYS A 51 -1.78 2.11 -7.51
C CYS A 51 -0.39 1.56 -7.81
N ALA A 52 0.51 1.48 -6.84
CA ALA A 52 1.85 0.93 -7.04
C ALA A 52 1.81 -0.57 -7.40
N ASP A 53 1.10 -1.36 -6.60
CA ASP A 53 1.03 -2.81 -6.72
C ASP A 53 0.38 -3.25 -8.03
N ALA A 54 -0.72 -2.60 -8.43
CA ALA A 54 -1.40 -2.87 -9.68
C ALA A 54 -0.52 -2.51 -10.88
N ARG A 55 0.15 -1.35 -10.87
CA ARG A 55 1.06 -0.94 -11.94
C ARG A 55 2.16 -1.97 -12.17
N ASP A 56 2.78 -2.43 -11.10
CA ASP A 56 3.88 -3.39 -11.19
C ASP A 56 3.38 -4.77 -11.65
N ALA A 57 2.19 -5.18 -11.23
CA ALA A 57 1.55 -6.38 -11.76
C ALA A 57 1.27 -6.29 -13.27
N PHE A 58 0.77 -5.15 -13.77
CA PHE A 58 0.56 -4.95 -15.21
C PHE A 58 1.87 -5.00 -16.00
N LYS A 59 2.94 -4.35 -15.50
CA LYS A 59 4.27 -4.45 -16.14
C LYS A 59 4.73 -5.90 -16.27
N ILE A 60 4.53 -6.69 -15.22
CA ILE A 60 4.95 -8.10 -15.22
C ILE A 60 4.08 -8.92 -16.18
N LEU A 61 2.77 -8.72 -16.20
CA LEU A 61 1.88 -9.35 -17.18
C LEU A 61 2.32 -9.04 -18.62
N ILE A 62 2.59 -7.77 -18.93
CA ILE A 62 3.09 -7.33 -20.25
C ILE A 62 4.42 -8.03 -20.59
N GLN A 63 5.34 -8.14 -19.65
CA GLN A 63 6.61 -8.84 -19.85
C GLN A 63 6.38 -10.33 -20.16
N LEU A 64 5.57 -11.03 -19.36
CA LEU A 64 5.26 -12.46 -19.55
C LEU A 64 4.61 -12.73 -20.90
N LEU A 65 3.68 -11.89 -21.34
CA LEU A 65 3.07 -12.04 -22.66
C LEU A 65 4.07 -11.80 -23.79
N ASN A 66 5.11 -10.99 -23.60
CA ASN A 66 6.11 -10.76 -24.63
C ASN A 66 7.14 -11.89 -24.73
N GLU A 67 7.23 -12.79 -23.76
CA GLU A 67 8.13 -13.95 -23.80
C GLU A 67 7.80 -14.91 -24.97
N PRO A 68 8.82 -15.64 -25.48
CA PRO A 68 8.62 -16.63 -26.54
C PRO A 68 7.85 -17.86 -26.06
N VAL A 69 7.95 -18.21 -24.78
CA VAL A 69 7.20 -19.30 -24.13
C VAL A 69 6.43 -18.70 -22.96
N LEU A 70 5.11 -18.84 -22.98
CA LEU A 70 4.25 -18.22 -21.97
C LEU A 70 4.20 -19.06 -20.68
N ASN A 71 4.57 -18.45 -19.55
CA ASN A 71 4.36 -19.05 -18.23
C ASN A 71 2.93 -18.80 -17.73
N TYR A 72 2.00 -19.67 -18.14
CA TYR A 72 0.57 -19.56 -17.81
C TYR A 72 0.28 -19.51 -16.30
N LYS A 73 1.01 -20.27 -15.50
CA LYS A 73 0.82 -20.28 -14.04
C LYS A 73 1.11 -18.90 -13.45
N LEU A 74 2.21 -18.28 -13.87
CA LEU A 74 2.60 -16.96 -13.37
C LEU A 74 1.63 -15.88 -13.85
N VAL A 75 1.16 -15.96 -15.10
CA VAL A 75 0.12 -15.06 -15.62
C VAL A 75 -1.15 -15.15 -14.77
N GLU A 76 -1.61 -16.37 -14.46
CA GLU A 76 -2.80 -16.59 -13.65
C GLU A 76 -2.63 -16.05 -12.22
N GLU A 77 -1.47 -16.24 -11.60
CA GLU A 77 -1.15 -15.67 -10.29
C GLU A 77 -1.28 -14.14 -10.28
N TYR A 78 -0.75 -13.45 -11.31
CA TYR A 78 -0.87 -11.99 -11.41
C TYR A 78 -2.29 -11.53 -11.73
N ILE A 79 -3.04 -12.25 -12.56
CA ILE A 79 -4.47 -11.97 -12.82
C ILE A 79 -5.25 -12.02 -11.51
N PHE A 80 -5.07 -13.07 -10.70
CA PHE A 80 -5.73 -13.16 -9.40
C PHE A 80 -5.30 -12.07 -8.43
N LYS A 81 -4.00 -11.73 -8.40
CA LYS A 81 -3.47 -10.64 -7.57
C LYS A 81 -4.15 -9.30 -7.90
N VAL A 82 -4.20 -8.92 -9.18
CA VAL A 82 -4.82 -7.63 -9.59
C VAL A 82 -6.32 -7.66 -9.34
N LYS A 83 -7.00 -8.77 -9.65
CA LYS A 83 -8.45 -8.91 -9.41
C LYS A 83 -8.79 -8.76 -7.92
N GLY A 84 -8.07 -9.47 -7.05
CA GLY A 84 -8.27 -9.39 -5.61
C GLY A 84 -7.99 -7.99 -5.07
N SER A 85 -6.90 -7.36 -5.54
CA SER A 85 -6.56 -5.99 -5.19
C SER A 85 -7.65 -4.99 -5.62
N ALA A 86 -8.16 -5.09 -6.86
CA ALA A 86 -9.26 -4.24 -7.34
C ALA A 86 -10.54 -4.38 -6.49
N LEU A 87 -10.92 -5.61 -6.12
CA LEU A 87 -12.06 -5.86 -5.26
C LEU A 87 -11.85 -5.29 -3.84
N SER A 88 -10.63 -5.37 -3.31
CA SER A 88 -10.28 -4.85 -1.98
C SER A 88 -10.31 -3.33 -1.85
N VAL A 89 -10.38 -2.60 -2.97
CA VAL A 89 -10.58 -1.15 -3.01
C VAL A 89 -11.92 -0.76 -3.65
N GLY A 90 -12.83 -1.72 -3.85
CA GLY A 90 -14.15 -1.43 -4.42
C GLY A 90 -14.10 -0.90 -5.86
N ALA A 91 -13.22 -1.45 -6.71
CA ALA A 91 -13.08 -1.09 -8.12
C ALA A 91 -13.67 -2.18 -9.05
N PRO A 92 -15.00 -2.26 -9.19
CA PRO A 92 -15.67 -3.38 -9.86
C PRO A 92 -15.38 -3.43 -11.37
N ARG A 93 -15.27 -2.28 -12.04
CA ARG A 93 -14.96 -2.22 -13.48
C ARG A 93 -13.61 -2.82 -13.80
N LEU A 94 -12.57 -2.49 -13.02
CA LEU A 94 -11.26 -3.09 -13.18
C LEU A 94 -11.30 -4.59 -12.88
N ALA A 95 -11.97 -5.01 -11.80
CA ALA A 95 -12.13 -6.43 -11.49
C ALA A 95 -12.82 -7.22 -12.64
N GLN A 96 -13.78 -6.59 -13.31
CA GLN A 96 -14.43 -7.16 -14.50
C GLN A 96 -13.48 -7.20 -15.69
N ALA A 97 -12.71 -6.14 -15.95
CA ALA A 97 -11.73 -6.12 -17.04
C ALA A 97 -10.66 -7.20 -16.86
N ILE A 98 -10.19 -7.43 -15.63
CA ILE A 98 -9.26 -8.53 -15.31
C ILE A 98 -9.92 -9.90 -15.46
N THR A 99 -11.22 -10.01 -15.16
CA THR A 99 -11.97 -11.25 -15.42
C THR A 99 -12.05 -11.53 -16.93
N ASN A 100 -12.27 -10.50 -17.75
CA ASN A 100 -12.27 -10.62 -19.20
C ASN A 100 -10.88 -10.98 -19.76
N LEU A 101 -9.82 -10.44 -19.16
CA LEU A 101 -8.43 -10.81 -19.45
C LEU A 101 -8.16 -12.29 -19.21
N GLN A 102 -8.80 -12.92 -18.22
CA GLN A 102 -8.60 -14.33 -17.92
C GLN A 102 -9.15 -15.28 -19.00
N LEU A 103 -10.21 -14.88 -19.71
CA LEU A 103 -10.94 -15.77 -20.63
C LEU A 103 -10.07 -16.27 -21.80
N PRO A 104 -9.30 -15.44 -22.53
CA PRO A 104 -8.40 -15.91 -23.58
C PRO A 104 -7.39 -16.97 -23.12
N PHE A 105 -6.84 -16.85 -21.91
CA PHE A 105 -5.87 -17.81 -21.37
C PHE A 105 -6.49 -19.18 -21.05
N GLN A 106 -7.79 -19.21 -20.73
CA GLN A 106 -8.51 -20.46 -20.45
C GLN A 106 -9.02 -21.14 -21.72
N SER A 107 -9.21 -20.38 -22.80
CA SER A 107 -9.86 -20.84 -24.03
C SER A 107 -8.88 -21.35 -25.10
N GLY A 108 -7.56 -21.28 -24.84
CA GLY A 108 -6.54 -21.57 -25.84
C GLY A 108 -6.45 -20.52 -26.95
N ALA A 109 -6.77 -19.25 -26.63
CA ALA A 109 -6.74 -18.15 -27.57
C ALA A 109 -5.32 -17.84 -28.09
N SER A 110 -5.26 -17.10 -29.20
CA SER A 110 -4.00 -16.64 -29.77
C SER A 110 -3.30 -15.60 -28.87
N LYS A 111 -1.99 -15.45 -29.06
CA LYS A 111 -1.19 -14.42 -28.37
C LYS A 111 -1.74 -13.01 -28.60
N GLU A 112 -2.23 -12.73 -29.80
CA GLU A 112 -2.82 -11.43 -30.16
C GLU A 112 -4.11 -11.14 -29.37
N GLU A 113 -4.98 -12.13 -29.21
CA GLU A 113 -6.21 -12.00 -28.42
C GLU A 113 -5.91 -11.76 -26.94
N CYS A 114 -4.92 -12.46 -26.38
CA CYS A 114 -4.47 -12.23 -25.00
C CYS A 114 -3.89 -10.83 -24.81
N LEU A 115 -3.08 -10.35 -25.76
CA LEU A 115 -2.53 -8.98 -25.74
C LEU A 115 -3.64 -7.93 -25.86
N LYS A 116 -4.64 -8.15 -26.71
CA LYS A 116 -5.79 -7.26 -26.84
C LYS A 116 -6.56 -7.16 -25.52
N ALA A 117 -6.83 -8.28 -24.87
CA ALA A 117 -7.51 -8.29 -23.58
C ALA A 117 -6.67 -7.62 -22.48
N LEU A 118 -5.34 -7.78 -22.52
CA LEU A 118 -4.43 -7.13 -21.56
C LEU A 118 -4.46 -5.61 -21.71
N ASN A 119 -4.38 -5.12 -22.96
CA ASN A 119 -4.43 -3.69 -23.25
C ASN A 119 -5.76 -3.08 -22.78
N GLN A 120 -6.88 -3.80 -22.93
CA GLN A 120 -8.18 -3.35 -22.41
C GLN A 120 -8.19 -3.26 -20.88
N ALA A 121 -7.63 -4.26 -20.19
CA ALA A 121 -7.53 -4.23 -18.74
C ALA A 121 -6.60 -3.12 -18.24
N GLU A 122 -5.48 -2.88 -18.92
CA GLU A 122 -4.53 -1.81 -18.60
C GLU A 122 -5.17 -0.42 -18.81
N GLN A 123 -5.97 -0.23 -19.87
CA GLN A 123 -6.71 1.01 -20.09
C GLN A 123 -7.71 1.30 -18.96
N GLU A 124 -8.46 0.29 -18.51
CA GLU A 124 -9.37 0.44 -17.38
C GLU A 124 -8.62 0.76 -16.08
N TYR A 125 -7.45 0.14 -15.87
CA TYR A 125 -6.59 0.47 -14.73
C TYR A 125 -6.05 1.91 -14.79
N ASN A 126 -5.53 2.36 -15.94
CA ASN A 126 -4.99 3.71 -16.09
C ASN A 126 -6.06 4.77 -15.83
N SER A 127 -7.29 4.55 -16.34
CA SER A 127 -8.43 5.41 -16.08
C SER A 127 -8.76 5.51 -14.58
N LEU A 128 -8.74 4.38 -13.88
CA LEU A 128 -8.95 4.35 -12.42
C LEU A 128 -7.81 5.03 -11.66
N GLU A 129 -6.56 4.78 -12.05
CA GLU A 129 -5.38 5.36 -11.44
C GLU A 129 -5.38 6.89 -11.55
N ASP A 130 -5.76 7.45 -12.70
CA ASP A 130 -5.85 8.90 -12.86
C ASP A 130 -6.84 9.52 -11.87
N ARG A 131 -7.99 8.86 -11.64
CA ARG A 131 -8.96 9.30 -10.63
C ARG A 131 -8.43 9.15 -9.21
N PHE A 132 -7.75 8.04 -8.89
CA PHE A 132 -7.13 7.84 -7.58
C PHE A 132 -6.00 8.82 -7.30
N ARG A 133 -5.22 9.22 -8.32
CA ARG A 133 -4.19 10.26 -8.18
C ARG A 133 -4.79 11.58 -7.73
N VAL A 134 -5.94 11.99 -8.29
CA VAL A 134 -6.66 13.18 -7.84
C VAL A 134 -7.07 13.06 -6.37
N CYS A 135 -7.66 11.93 -5.97
CA CYS A 135 -8.02 11.69 -4.56
C CYS A 135 -6.79 11.77 -3.63
N ILE A 136 -5.71 11.08 -3.99
CA ILE A 136 -4.43 11.07 -3.24
C ILE A 136 -3.87 12.50 -3.07
N GLU A 137 -3.91 13.32 -4.11
CA GLU A 137 -3.43 14.70 -4.06
C GLU A 137 -4.30 15.57 -3.16
N LEU A 138 -5.62 15.43 -3.22
CA LEU A 138 -6.55 16.14 -2.34
C LEU A 138 -6.35 15.73 -0.88
N GLU A 139 -6.23 14.43 -0.61
CA GLU A 139 -5.95 13.91 0.73
C GLU A 139 -4.65 14.45 1.30
N ARG A 140 -3.56 14.47 0.52
CA ARG A 140 -2.28 15.06 0.95
C ARG A 140 -2.41 16.52 1.31
N LYS A 141 -3.18 17.30 0.54
CA LYS A 141 -3.44 18.72 0.82
C LYS A 141 -4.26 18.90 2.10
N ILE A 142 -5.29 18.08 2.30
CA ILE A 142 -6.11 18.10 3.53
C ILE A 142 -5.24 17.76 4.75
N ILE A 143 -4.46 16.69 4.68
CA ILE A 143 -3.59 16.24 5.79
C ILE A 143 -2.48 17.26 6.09
N SER A 144 -1.83 17.81 5.07
CA SER A 144 -0.77 18.83 5.26
C SER A 144 -1.32 20.17 5.76
N GLY A 145 -2.51 20.58 5.29
CA GLY A 145 -3.21 21.78 5.80
C GLY A 145 -3.68 21.64 7.25
N VAL A 146 -3.87 20.40 7.73
CA VAL A 146 -4.13 20.10 9.15
C VAL A 146 -2.85 20.17 10.01
N ARG A 147 -1.65 20.07 9.41
CA ARG A 147 -0.36 20.12 10.13
C ARG A 147 0.13 21.55 10.39
N GLY A 148 -0.72 22.35 11.02
CA GLY A 148 -0.29 23.44 11.91
C GLY A 148 -0.06 22.98 13.35
N TRP A 149 0.31 21.71 13.59
CA TRP A 149 0.38 21.08 14.92
C TRP A 149 1.76 20.52 15.32
N GLU A 150 2.77 20.57 14.44
CA GLU A 150 4.12 20.06 14.77
C GLU A 150 5.02 21.10 15.47
N SER A 151 4.47 22.01 16.28
CA SER A 151 5.28 22.92 17.12
C SER A 151 5.05 22.78 18.64
N SER A 152 4.33 21.74 19.11
CA SER A 152 4.08 21.56 20.55
C SER A 152 4.51 20.21 21.14
N LYS A 153 5.37 19.43 20.47
CA LYS A 153 5.95 18.21 21.08
C LYS A 153 7.41 18.32 21.53
N GLU A 154 8.00 19.50 21.49
CA GLU A 154 9.38 19.71 21.93
C GLU A 154 9.47 20.93 22.87
N LYS A 155 8.76 20.90 24.01
CA LYS A 155 8.97 21.86 25.11
C LYS A 155 8.32 21.52 26.47
N THR A 156 8.39 20.28 26.91
CA THR A 156 8.25 19.84 28.33
C THR A 156 8.76 18.40 28.34
N GLU A 157 9.99 18.04 28.69
CA GLU A 157 10.66 18.16 29.99
C GLU A 157 12.18 18.09 29.75
N PHE A 158 12.86 19.23 29.88
CA PHE A 158 14.27 19.30 30.25
C PHE A 158 14.35 20.42 31.29
N ASP A 159 15.13 20.18 32.35
CA ASP A 159 15.21 20.89 33.64
C ASP A 159 14.22 20.34 34.69
N GLY A 160 14.61 19.69 35.78
CA GLY A 160 15.92 19.42 36.35
C GLY A 160 15.73 19.05 37.83
N ALA A 161 16.33 17.95 38.27
CA ALA A 161 16.59 17.72 39.69
C ALA A 161 17.92 16.96 39.82
N ARG A 162 18.96 17.73 40.13
CA ARG A 162 20.30 17.28 40.49
C ARG A 162 20.39 17.20 42.02
N ASN A 163 21.30 16.33 42.48
CA ASN A 163 21.86 16.15 43.83
C ASN A 163 21.05 15.28 44.81
N SER A 164 21.67 14.42 45.64
CA SER A 164 23.06 13.94 45.76
C SER A 164 23.11 12.90 46.90
N ASP A 165 24.07 11.99 46.79
CA ASP A 165 24.85 11.41 47.90
C ASP A 165 24.33 10.18 48.66
N ALA A 166 24.99 9.04 48.42
CA ALA A 166 25.44 8.11 49.45
C ALA A 166 26.62 7.28 48.90
N THR A 167 27.76 7.47 49.54
CA THR A 167 29.09 6.92 49.26
C THR A 167 29.26 5.44 49.64
N VAL A 168 29.97 4.69 48.77
CA VAL A 168 31.16 3.83 49.03
C VAL A 168 31.07 2.71 50.09
N ASP A 169 31.29 1.45 49.69
CA ASP A 169 32.58 0.77 49.97
C ASP A 169 32.79 -0.53 49.17
N SER A 170 34.05 -0.73 48.80
CA SER A 170 34.64 -1.81 47.99
C SER A 170 35.10 -2.96 48.88
N SER A 171 35.15 -4.18 48.34
CA SER A 171 36.37 -5.02 48.37
C SER A 171 36.16 -6.39 47.70
N LYS A 172 37.02 -6.67 46.70
CA LYS A 172 37.85 -7.87 46.46
C LYS A 172 37.13 -9.24 46.50
N GLU A 173 37.28 -10.09 45.49
CA GLU A 173 38.49 -10.91 45.34
C GLU A 173 38.60 -11.51 43.92
N ALA A 174 39.84 -11.71 43.48
CA ALA A 174 40.22 -12.13 42.15
C ALA A 174 40.60 -13.63 42.11
N ASP A 175 40.62 -14.15 40.87
CA ASP A 175 41.53 -15.19 40.35
C ASP A 175 41.32 -16.66 40.76
N GLU A 176 40.96 -17.53 39.80
CA GLU A 176 41.84 -18.67 39.44
C GLU A 176 41.40 -19.44 38.16
N LYS A 177 42.34 -19.45 37.20
CA LYS A 177 42.75 -20.57 36.32
C LYS A 177 41.90 -21.01 35.12
N ALA A 178 42.37 -20.53 33.96
CA ALA A 178 42.48 -21.29 32.73
C ALA A 178 43.71 -22.25 32.72
N LYS A 179 43.48 -23.56 32.48
CA LYS A 179 44.39 -24.60 31.93
C LYS A 179 43.64 -25.94 32.09
N ALA A 180 43.59 -26.91 31.18
CA ALA A 180 44.42 -27.22 30.04
C ALA A 180 43.72 -28.25 29.12
N LYS A 181 43.98 -28.14 27.81
CA LYS A 181 44.34 -29.22 26.86
C LYS A 181 43.55 -30.54 26.89
N GLY A 182 42.72 -30.72 25.86
CA GLY A 182 42.87 -31.73 24.80
C GLY A 182 43.20 -33.20 25.14
N LYS A 183 42.33 -34.10 24.65
CA LYS A 183 42.59 -35.36 23.90
C LYS A 183 41.30 -36.21 24.01
N ALA A 184 40.57 -36.44 22.92
CA ALA A 184 40.66 -37.67 22.12
C ALA A 184 40.62 -38.96 22.96
N LYS A 185 39.55 -39.76 22.85
CA LYS A 185 39.49 -41.09 22.20
C LYS A 185 38.29 -41.92 22.71
N ILE A 186 37.44 -42.34 21.76
CA ILE A 186 36.85 -43.68 21.57
C ILE A 186 36.62 -44.53 22.84
N VAL A 187 35.35 -44.84 23.13
CA VAL A 187 34.79 -46.21 23.11
C VAL A 187 33.36 -46.12 22.58
#